data_AF-A0A950BPH1-F1
#
_entry.id   AF-A0A950BPH1-F1
#
_cell.length_a   1.000
_cell.length_b   1.000
_cell.length_c   1.000
_cell.angle_alpha   90.00
_cell.angle_beta   90.00
_cell.angle_gamma   90.00
#
_symmetry.space_group_name_H-M   'P 1'
#
loop_
_entity.id
_entity.type
_entity.pdbx_description
1 polymer ?
#
loop_
_entity_poly.entity_id
_entity_poly.type
_entity_poly.pdbx_seq_one_letter_code
_entity_poly.pdbx_strand_id
1 'polypeptide(L)'
;TVRVQAISRLELDKMTLDDVVARYILGVRERNIRVVYLRPFPHLAQVRQRDGTYKTLTAQETNLEMIHRIRDGLAANGFYLGRPSAFPDFGGGWLTALYFLASLGVTAAFLLLLDLYGWSRSWFAWASFGFTIVAFWGAYAVGHDDIARRLWALGGALTFAVAAGTTTARYFREAPAPAGSTSGDALAGLRCLIFAAGVAALGGLFVIGLLAQTTFMLEVQEFFGVKTLLVVPPLALLLLYSFSPLFGNAVDVREAGAAPVRVWQLVAVFVLAAGAVLLLMRSGNQPDVGVSDFETHVRGFLTTLLGARPRFKEFLIGFPALFILPALLPADRRAVGWIIVIAAGVGLSDVIDTFSHIHTALIIGVLRLFNGLVAGTIIGLFAQWLYRRFRGPAPAGEAR
;
A
#
# COMPACT_ATOMS: atom_id res chain seq x y z
N THR A 1 -25.63 -11.20 9.58
CA THR A 1 -25.29 -11.55 8.18
C THR A 1 -24.05 -12.42 8.16
N VAL A 2 -23.91 -13.35 7.21
CA VAL A 2 -22.73 -14.24 7.10
C VAL A 2 -22.17 -14.13 5.69
N ARG A 3 -20.87 -13.87 5.57
CA ARG A 3 -20.18 -13.81 4.27
C ARG A 3 -20.03 -15.21 3.69
N VAL A 4 -20.38 -15.35 2.41
CA VAL A 4 -20.28 -16.60 1.66
C VAL A 4 -19.16 -16.47 0.63
N GLN A 5 -18.29 -17.48 0.53
CA GLN A 5 -17.35 -17.60 -0.59
C GLN A 5 -17.92 -18.49 -1.67
N ALA A 6 -17.93 -18.00 -2.90
CA ALA A 6 -18.21 -18.78 -4.09
C ALA A 6 -17.16 -18.45 -5.16
N ILE A 7 -16.67 -19.45 -5.88
CA ILE A 7 -15.85 -19.25 -7.08
C ILE A 7 -16.78 -19.27 -8.29
N SER A 8 -16.61 -18.32 -9.20
CA SER A 8 -17.45 -18.25 -10.41
C SER A 8 -17.14 -19.42 -11.35
N ARG A 9 -18.10 -19.82 -12.20
CA ARG A 9 -17.91 -20.95 -13.13
C ARG A 9 -16.78 -20.68 -14.13
N LEU A 10 -16.78 -19.49 -14.73
CA LEU A 10 -15.75 -19.01 -15.65
C LEU A 10 -14.33 -19.05 -15.05
N GLU A 11 -14.23 -18.92 -13.73
CA GLU A 11 -12.96 -18.94 -13.02
C GLU A 11 -12.55 -20.36 -12.62
N LEU A 12 -13.50 -21.22 -12.21
CA LEU A 12 -13.27 -22.65 -12.01
C LEU A 12 -12.77 -23.34 -13.29
N ASP A 13 -13.27 -22.92 -14.46
CA ASP A 13 -12.85 -23.46 -15.76
C ASP A 13 -11.35 -23.20 -16.04
N LYS A 14 -10.72 -22.23 -15.39
CA LYS A 14 -9.32 -21.84 -15.59
C LYS A 14 -8.37 -22.37 -14.51
N MET A 15 -8.89 -22.99 -13.45
CA MET A 15 -8.13 -23.36 -12.26
C MET A 15 -7.89 -24.87 -12.18
N THR A 16 -6.77 -25.25 -11.56
CA THR A 16 -6.53 -26.65 -11.21
C THR A 16 -7.30 -27.02 -9.93
N LEU A 17 -7.49 -28.32 -9.68
CA LEU A 17 -8.16 -28.78 -8.46
C LEU A 17 -7.43 -28.29 -7.20
N ASP A 18 -6.10 -28.29 -7.22
CA ASP A 18 -5.28 -27.86 -6.08
C ASP A 18 -5.43 -26.36 -5.81
N ASP A 19 -5.48 -25.53 -6.86
CA ASP A 19 -5.74 -24.08 -6.72
C ASP A 19 -7.11 -23.80 -6.12
N VAL A 20 -8.14 -24.55 -6.53
CA VAL A 20 -9.50 -24.42 -6.01
C VAL A 20 -9.56 -24.77 -4.53
N VAL A 21 -8.98 -25.92 -4.14
CA VAL A 21 -8.91 -26.37 -2.74
C VAL A 21 -8.15 -25.35 -1.90
N ALA A 22 -6.96 -24.92 -2.36
CA ALA A 22 -6.15 -23.94 -1.67
C ALA A 22 -6.91 -22.62 -1.45
N ARG A 23 -7.64 -22.14 -2.45
CA ARG A 23 -8.41 -20.89 -2.37
C ARG A 23 -9.57 -20.96 -1.37
N TYR A 24 -10.27 -22.08 -1.28
CA TYR A 24 -11.33 -22.27 -0.28
C TYR A 24 -10.76 -22.36 1.13
N ILE A 25 -9.67 -23.11 1.33
CA ILE A 25 -8.99 -23.20 2.64
C ILE A 25 -8.48 -21.82 3.06
N LEU A 26 -7.84 -21.08 2.14
CA LEU A 26 -7.34 -19.73 2.38
C LEU A 26 -8.46 -18.78 2.78
N GLY A 27 -9.61 -18.84 2.11
CA GLY A 27 -10.76 -18.00 2.43
C GLY A 27 -11.31 -18.25 3.82
N VAL A 28 -11.41 -19.50 4.25
CA VAL A 28 -11.82 -19.82 5.63
C VAL A 28 -10.76 -19.37 6.64
N ARG A 29 -9.49 -19.72 6.40
CA ARG A 29 -8.38 -19.49 7.33
C ARG A 29 -8.01 -18.02 7.50
N GLU A 30 -7.89 -17.28 6.40
CA GLU A 30 -7.36 -15.92 6.42
C GLU A 30 -8.45 -14.85 6.35
N ARG A 31 -9.61 -15.16 5.77
CA ARG A 31 -10.72 -14.20 5.62
C ARG A 31 -11.91 -14.51 6.53
N ASN A 32 -11.76 -15.47 7.45
CA ASN A 32 -12.79 -15.86 8.42
C ASN A 32 -14.15 -16.20 7.79
N ILE A 33 -14.13 -16.80 6.59
CA ILE A 33 -15.34 -17.17 5.87
C ILE A 33 -15.97 -18.39 6.55
N ARG A 34 -17.24 -18.27 6.96
CA ARG A 34 -17.97 -19.32 7.68
C ARG A 34 -18.87 -20.17 6.79
N VAL A 35 -19.09 -19.74 5.54
CA VAL A 35 -19.92 -20.45 4.57
C VAL A 35 -19.20 -20.51 3.23
N VAL A 36 -18.95 -21.74 2.77
CA VAL A 36 -18.37 -22.00 1.45
C VAL A 36 -19.46 -22.56 0.55
N TYR A 37 -19.76 -21.85 -0.53
CA TYR A 37 -20.65 -22.34 -1.59
C TYR A 37 -19.81 -23.08 -2.63
N LEU A 38 -19.93 -24.40 -2.60
CA LEU A 38 -19.23 -25.30 -3.52
C LEU A 38 -20.03 -25.43 -4.81
N ARG A 39 -19.38 -25.13 -5.93
CA ARG A 39 -19.89 -25.45 -7.26
C ARG A 39 -19.16 -26.70 -7.77
N PRO A 40 -19.84 -27.57 -8.54
CA PRO A 40 -19.18 -28.72 -9.13
C PRO A 40 -17.97 -28.30 -9.98
N PHE A 41 -16.84 -28.95 -9.73
CA PHE A 41 -15.63 -28.76 -10.52
C PHE A 41 -15.84 -29.37 -11.92
N PRO A 42 -15.58 -28.61 -12.99
CA PRO A 42 -15.93 -29.00 -14.36
C PRO A 42 -14.93 -29.96 -15.00
N HIS A 43 -13.70 -30.02 -14.50
CA HIS A 43 -12.61 -30.82 -15.08
C HIS A 43 -12.41 -32.15 -14.36
N LEU A 44 -11.88 -33.14 -15.08
CA LEU A 44 -11.49 -34.43 -14.50
C LEU A 44 -10.11 -34.30 -13.89
N ALA A 45 -9.99 -34.58 -12.58
CA ALA A 45 -8.70 -34.52 -11.90
C ALA A 45 -7.89 -35.80 -12.13
N GLN A 46 -6.57 -35.65 -12.21
CA GLN A 46 -5.65 -36.78 -12.21
C GLN A 46 -4.98 -36.87 -10.84
N VAL A 47 -5.09 -38.04 -10.21
CA VAL A 47 -4.47 -38.29 -8.91
C VAL A 47 -3.36 -39.30 -9.08
N ARG A 48 -2.19 -38.98 -8.54
CA ARG A 48 -1.03 -39.87 -8.50
C ARG A 48 -1.27 -40.96 -7.46
N GLN A 49 -1.24 -42.21 -7.90
CA GLN A 49 -1.36 -43.38 -7.04
C GLN A 49 -0.04 -43.72 -6.35
N ARG A 50 -0.11 -44.56 -5.31
CA ARG A 50 1.07 -45.06 -4.56
C ARG A 50 2.08 -45.76 -5.45
N ASP A 51 1.63 -46.33 -6.57
CA ASP A 51 2.46 -47.05 -7.53
C ASP A 51 3.11 -46.12 -8.57
N GLY A 52 2.96 -44.80 -8.42
CA GLY A 52 3.55 -43.78 -9.30
C GLY A 52 2.76 -43.50 -10.58
N THR A 53 1.70 -44.25 -10.87
CA THR A 53 0.80 -44.06 -12.00
C THR A 53 -0.24 -42.96 -11.72
N TYR A 54 -0.77 -42.32 -12.77
CA TYR A 54 -1.83 -41.32 -12.66
C TYR A 54 -3.17 -41.96 -13.03
N LYS A 55 -4.15 -41.92 -12.12
CA LYS A 55 -5.53 -42.30 -12.40
C LYS A 55 -6.33 -41.04 -12.72
N THR A 56 -6.96 -41.00 -13.89
CA THR A 56 -7.98 -39.98 -14.19
C THR A 56 -9.26 -40.35 -13.44
N LEU A 57 -9.71 -39.45 -12.59
CA LEU A 57 -10.94 -39.61 -11.82
C LEU A 57 -12.15 -39.32 -12.70
N THR A 58 -13.27 -39.97 -12.41
CA THR A 58 -14.59 -39.58 -12.94
C THR A 58 -15.01 -38.21 -12.40
N ALA A 59 -16.04 -37.61 -13.00
CA ALA A 59 -16.56 -36.32 -12.54
C ALA A 59 -17.07 -36.39 -11.09
N GLN A 60 -17.72 -37.51 -10.72
CA GLN A 60 -18.16 -37.74 -9.34
C GLN A 60 -16.98 -37.90 -8.38
N GLU A 61 -16.01 -38.76 -8.71
CA GLU A 61 -14.81 -38.98 -7.88
C GLU A 61 -14.02 -37.68 -7.70
N THR A 62 -13.88 -36.86 -8.75
CA THR A 62 -13.16 -35.57 -8.67
C THR A 62 -13.84 -34.61 -7.69
N ASN A 63 -15.16 -34.49 -7.75
CA ASN A 63 -15.91 -33.60 -6.87
C ASN A 63 -15.93 -34.10 -5.43
N LEU A 64 -15.97 -35.41 -5.22
CA LEU A 64 -15.87 -36.00 -3.89
C LEU A 64 -14.47 -35.78 -3.29
N GLU A 65 -13.43 -35.97 -4.10
CA GLU A 65 -12.03 -35.67 -3.73
C GLU A 65 -11.86 -34.21 -3.34
N MET A 66 -12.45 -33.28 -4.11
CA MET A 66 -12.45 -31.85 -3.77
C MET A 66 -13.02 -31.60 -2.37
N ILE A 67 -14.18 -32.19 -2.05
CA ILE A 67 -14.85 -32.04 -0.75
C ILE A 67 -13.98 -32.63 0.37
N HIS A 68 -13.40 -33.82 0.15
CA HIS A 68 -12.52 -34.44 1.14
C HIS A 68 -11.27 -33.60 1.41
N ARG A 69 -10.58 -33.13 0.37
CA ARG A 69 -9.39 -32.27 0.53
C ARG A 69 -9.70 -30.97 1.26
N ILE A 70 -10.84 -30.34 0.95
CA ILE A 70 -11.27 -29.12 1.66
C ILE A 70 -11.55 -29.45 3.13
N ARG A 71 -12.33 -30.49 3.42
CA ARG A 71 -12.66 -30.91 4.80
C ARG A 71 -11.39 -31.23 5.60
N ASP A 72 -10.53 -32.07 5.06
CA ASP A 72 -9.33 -32.56 5.75
C ASP A 72 -8.32 -31.43 5.93
N GLY A 73 -8.18 -30.57 4.92
CA GLY A 73 -7.37 -29.36 5.01
C GLY A 73 -7.87 -28.39 6.08
N LEU A 74 -9.19 -28.17 6.18
CA LEU A 74 -9.78 -27.33 7.23
C LEU A 74 -9.63 -27.95 8.62
N ALA A 75 -9.85 -29.25 8.76
CA ALA A 75 -9.68 -29.98 10.02
C ALA A 75 -8.23 -29.94 10.51
N ALA A 76 -7.26 -30.09 9.60
CA ALA A 76 -5.83 -29.96 9.92
C ALA A 76 -5.45 -28.55 10.41
N ASN A 77 -6.22 -27.52 10.02
CA ASN A 77 -6.06 -26.14 10.51
C ASN A 77 -6.93 -25.85 11.75
N GLY A 78 -7.53 -26.87 12.38
CA GLY A 78 -8.30 -26.73 13.63
C GLY A 78 -9.75 -26.26 13.45
N PHE A 79 -10.26 -26.23 12.22
CA PHE A 79 -11.66 -25.87 11.95
C PHE A 79 -12.58 -27.08 12.02
N TYR A 80 -13.83 -26.86 12.44
CA TYR A 80 -14.87 -27.88 12.49
C TYR A 80 -16.12 -27.43 11.74
N LEU A 81 -16.88 -28.39 11.23
CA LEU A 81 -18.16 -28.13 10.58
C LEU A 81 -19.22 -27.85 11.65
N GLY A 82 -19.99 -26.79 11.46
CA GLY A 82 -21.05 -26.38 12.37
C GLY A 82 -22.07 -25.47 11.70
N ARG A 83 -23.10 -25.06 12.46
CA ARG A 83 -24.05 -24.05 11.97
C ARG A 83 -23.34 -22.69 11.90
N PRO A 84 -23.32 -22.02 10.74
CA PRO A 84 -22.69 -20.72 10.62
C PRO A 84 -23.46 -19.70 11.46
N SER A 85 -22.77 -19.04 12.40
CA SER A 85 -23.30 -17.90 13.15
C SER A 85 -22.71 -16.60 12.62
N ALA A 86 -23.49 -15.52 12.69
CA ALA A 86 -22.99 -14.18 12.41
C ALA A 86 -21.93 -13.80 13.45
N PHE A 87 -20.93 -13.02 13.03
CA PHE A 87 -20.03 -12.39 13.99
C PHE A 87 -20.81 -11.35 14.80
N PRO A 88 -20.50 -11.18 16.10
CA PRO A 88 -21.03 -10.07 16.88
C PRO A 88 -20.64 -8.76 16.19
N ASP A 89 -21.60 -7.85 16.06
CA ASP A 89 -21.31 -6.52 15.56
C ASP A 89 -20.59 -5.75 16.67
N PHE A 90 -19.34 -5.36 16.42
CA PHE A 90 -18.58 -4.52 17.34
C PHE A 90 -19.07 -3.08 17.16
N GLY A 91 -20.23 -2.77 17.76
CA GLY A 91 -20.85 -1.45 17.75
C GLY A 91 -21.14 -0.96 19.16
N GLY A 92 -21.01 0.34 19.40
CA GLY A 92 -21.28 0.95 20.71
C GLY A 92 -20.98 2.45 20.76
N GLY A 93 -21.55 3.14 21.77
CA GLY A 93 -21.44 4.60 21.89
C GLY A 93 -20.00 5.12 22.04
N TRP A 94 -19.15 4.41 22.79
CA TRP A 94 -17.76 4.82 23.00
C TRP A 94 -16.90 4.68 21.73
N LEU A 95 -17.14 3.65 20.91
CA LEU A 95 -16.47 3.46 19.62
C LEU A 95 -16.83 4.59 18.65
N THR A 96 -18.09 5.03 18.66
CA THR A 96 -18.55 6.17 17.85
C THR A 96 -17.77 7.44 18.22
N ALA A 97 -17.56 7.69 19.51
CA ALA A 97 -16.75 8.82 19.97
C ALA A 97 -15.28 8.71 19.52
N LEU A 98 -14.71 7.50 19.50
CA LEU A 98 -13.35 7.30 18.98
C LEU A 98 -13.25 7.53 17.47
N TYR A 99 -14.22 7.09 16.67
CA TYR A 99 -14.24 7.37 15.24
C TYR A 99 -14.37 8.88 14.97
N PHE A 100 -15.16 9.58 15.78
CA PHE A 100 -15.29 11.02 15.71
C PHE A 100 -13.96 11.72 16.03
N LEU A 101 -13.29 11.34 17.12
CA LEU A 101 -11.97 11.86 17.48
C LEU A 101 -10.92 11.57 16.39
N ALA A 102 -10.94 10.37 15.81
CA ALA A 102 -10.05 10.01 14.70
C ALA A 102 -10.33 10.88 13.46
N SER A 103 -11.60 11.20 13.17
CA SER A 103 -11.99 12.08 12.06
C SER A 103 -11.50 13.52 12.27
N LEU A 104 -11.57 14.02 13.51
CA LEU A 104 -10.95 15.30 13.88
C LEU A 104 -9.42 15.25 13.75
N GLY A 105 -8.78 14.15 14.14
CA GLY A 105 -7.34 13.94 14.00
C GLY A 105 -6.87 13.96 12.54
N VAL A 106 -7.61 13.31 11.64
CA VAL A 106 -7.37 13.39 10.18
C VAL A 106 -7.49 14.82 9.67
N THR A 107 -8.52 15.55 10.13
CA THR A 107 -8.74 16.94 9.75
C THR A 107 -7.61 17.84 10.24
N ALA A 108 -7.13 17.63 11.47
CA ALA A 108 -5.98 18.33 12.02
C ALA A 108 -4.70 18.02 11.22
N ALA A 109 -4.45 16.76 10.86
CA ALA A 109 -3.32 16.38 10.02
C ALA A 109 -3.36 17.07 8.65
N PHE A 110 -4.55 17.19 8.06
CA PHE A 110 -4.74 17.89 6.79
C PHE A 110 -4.46 19.39 6.92
N LEU A 111 -4.96 20.02 7.98
CA LEU A 111 -4.70 21.43 8.26
C LEU A 111 -3.22 21.70 8.55
N LEU A 112 -2.53 20.82 9.29
CA LEU A 112 -1.08 20.90 9.52
C LEU A 112 -0.29 20.78 8.21
N LEU A 113 -0.72 19.89 7.30
CA LEU A 113 -0.11 19.78 5.98
C LEU A 113 -0.30 21.07 5.17
N LEU A 114 -1.49 21.68 5.19
CA LEU A 114 -1.73 22.96 4.54
C LEU A 114 -0.92 24.10 5.16
N ASP A 115 -0.78 24.10 6.48
CA ASP A 115 0.00 25.09 7.22
C ASP A 115 1.49 25.02 6.88
N LEU A 116 2.02 23.81 6.70
CA LEU A 116 3.40 23.58 6.23
C LEU A 116 3.69 24.27 4.88
N TYR A 117 2.67 24.39 4.02
CA TYR A 117 2.77 25.08 2.73
C TYR A 117 2.33 26.55 2.78
N GLY A 118 1.97 27.07 3.95
CA GLY A 118 1.45 28.44 4.11
C GLY A 118 0.07 28.66 3.47
N TRP A 119 -0.66 27.58 3.20
CA TRP A 119 -2.00 27.63 2.61
C TRP A 119 -3.11 27.64 3.66
N SER A 120 -2.77 27.43 4.93
CA SER A 120 -3.74 27.48 6.02
C SER A 120 -4.20 28.92 6.30
N ARG A 121 -5.49 29.06 6.66
CA ARG A 121 -6.08 30.30 7.17
C ARG A 121 -6.93 29.95 8.38
N SER A 122 -6.95 30.81 9.40
CA SER A 122 -7.67 30.53 10.65
C SER A 122 -9.17 30.26 10.42
N TRP A 123 -9.83 31.02 9.53
CA TRP A 123 -11.23 30.79 9.19
C TRP A 123 -11.46 29.43 8.52
N PHE A 124 -10.51 28.99 7.68
CA PHE A 124 -10.58 27.71 6.98
C PHE A 124 -10.38 26.53 7.94
N ALA A 125 -9.52 26.69 8.95
CA ALA A 125 -9.36 25.70 10.01
C ALA A 125 -10.66 25.51 10.80
N TRP A 126 -11.28 26.61 11.27
CA TRP A 126 -12.56 26.56 11.97
C TRP A 126 -13.68 25.97 11.10
N ALA A 127 -13.74 26.37 9.83
CA ALA A 127 -14.70 25.82 8.87
C ALA A 127 -14.51 24.31 8.65
N SER A 128 -13.26 23.83 8.56
CA SER A 128 -12.95 22.41 8.34
C SER A 128 -13.34 21.55 9.55
N PHE A 129 -13.06 22.02 10.76
CA PHE A 129 -13.52 21.34 11.97
C PHE A 129 -15.03 21.37 12.11
N GLY A 130 -15.67 22.52 11.90
CA GLY A 130 -17.12 22.65 11.91
C GLY A 130 -17.80 21.72 10.90
N PHE A 131 -17.28 21.67 9.67
CA PHE A 131 -17.73 20.74 8.63
C PHE A 131 -17.58 19.29 9.08
N THR A 132 -16.44 18.92 9.66
CA THR A 132 -16.21 17.54 10.16
C THR A 132 -17.21 17.15 11.24
N ILE A 133 -17.52 18.06 12.17
CA ILE A 133 -18.51 17.83 13.22
C ILE A 133 -19.89 17.60 12.61
N VAL A 134 -20.34 18.51 11.74
CA VAL A 134 -21.67 18.43 11.12
C VAL A 134 -21.79 17.20 10.23
N ALA A 135 -20.78 16.92 9.41
CA ALA A 135 -20.81 15.79 8.48
C ALA A 135 -20.78 14.44 9.22
N PHE A 136 -19.93 14.30 10.25
CA PHE A 136 -19.85 13.06 11.03
C PHE A 136 -21.16 12.79 11.78
N TRP A 137 -21.64 13.76 12.57
CA TRP A 137 -22.86 13.59 13.36
C TRP A 137 -24.12 13.57 12.50
N GLY A 138 -24.14 14.30 11.39
CA GLY A 138 -25.22 14.23 10.39
C GLY A 138 -25.30 12.84 9.74
N ALA A 139 -24.17 12.28 9.32
CA ALA A 139 -24.12 10.91 8.79
C ALA A 139 -24.55 9.87 9.84
N TYR A 140 -24.13 10.05 11.09
CA TYR A 140 -24.55 9.21 12.21
C TYR A 140 -26.07 9.28 12.45
N ALA A 141 -26.67 10.47 12.44
CA ALA A 141 -28.10 10.66 12.63
C ALA A 141 -28.95 10.01 11.53
N VAL A 142 -28.43 9.95 10.29
CA VAL A 142 -29.09 9.30 9.14
C VAL A 142 -28.75 7.80 9.04
N GLY A 143 -27.91 7.27 9.94
CA GLY A 143 -27.49 5.86 9.93
C GLY A 143 -26.59 5.48 8.76
N HIS A 144 -25.86 6.45 8.19
CA HIS A 144 -24.91 6.30 7.07
C HIS A 144 -23.49 6.70 7.50
N ASP A 145 -23.16 6.40 8.75
CA ASP A 145 -21.87 6.65 9.38
C ASP A 145 -20.71 5.93 8.68
N ASP A 146 -20.97 4.83 7.98
CA ASP A 146 -19.98 4.11 7.18
C ASP A 146 -19.44 4.94 6.01
N ILE A 147 -20.30 5.72 5.34
CA ILE A 147 -19.89 6.61 4.25
C ILE A 147 -18.93 7.68 4.77
N ALA A 148 -19.29 8.33 5.88
CA ALA A 148 -18.44 9.32 6.52
C ALA A 148 -17.08 8.69 6.89
N ARG A 149 -17.07 7.55 7.57
CA ARG A 149 -15.80 6.88 7.94
C ARG A 149 -14.92 6.56 6.74
N ARG A 150 -15.49 6.07 5.63
CA ARG A 150 -14.71 5.80 4.41
C ARG A 150 -14.12 7.07 3.79
N LEU A 151 -14.88 8.16 3.78
CA LEU A 151 -14.40 9.45 3.25
C LEU A 151 -13.26 10.01 4.11
N TRP A 152 -13.38 9.97 5.44
CA TRP A 152 -12.30 10.39 6.33
C TRP A 152 -11.10 9.44 6.30
N ALA A 153 -11.33 8.13 6.14
CA ALA A 153 -10.24 7.18 5.94
C ALA A 153 -9.48 7.48 4.65
N LEU A 154 -10.18 7.76 3.53
CA LEU A 154 -9.54 8.15 2.28
C LEU A 154 -8.80 9.48 2.41
N GLY A 155 -9.44 10.50 3.00
CA GLY A 155 -8.81 11.81 3.24
C GLY A 155 -7.56 11.69 4.11
N GLY A 156 -7.62 10.88 5.17
CA GLY A 156 -6.47 10.56 6.03
C GLY A 156 -5.37 9.84 5.26
N ALA A 157 -5.71 8.79 4.51
CA ALA A 157 -4.75 8.04 3.70
C ALA A 157 -3.97 8.95 2.74
N LEU A 158 -4.67 9.82 2.01
CA LEU A 158 -4.05 10.78 1.08
C LEU A 158 -3.21 11.82 1.81
N THR A 159 -3.74 12.39 2.88
CA THR A 159 -3.05 13.42 3.68
C THR A 159 -1.76 12.88 4.26
N PHE A 160 -1.79 11.71 4.91
CA PHE A 160 -0.60 11.12 5.52
C PHE A 160 0.40 10.60 4.47
N ALA A 161 -0.06 10.11 3.31
CA ALA A 161 0.85 9.74 2.21
C ALA A 161 1.64 10.95 1.71
N VAL A 162 0.96 12.07 1.49
CA VAL A 162 1.61 13.32 1.06
C VAL A 162 2.48 13.87 2.18
N ALA A 163 1.98 13.95 3.42
CA ALA A 163 2.74 14.42 4.57
C ALA A 163 4.03 13.60 4.77
N ALA A 164 3.97 12.27 4.66
CA ALA A 164 5.14 11.40 4.71
C ALA A 164 6.16 11.73 3.61
N GLY A 165 5.72 12.02 2.39
CA GLY A 165 6.62 12.45 1.31
C GLY A 165 7.20 13.84 1.55
N THR A 166 6.44 14.77 2.15
CA THR A 166 6.93 16.13 2.46
C THR A 166 8.10 16.14 3.44
N THR A 167 8.26 15.10 4.28
CA THR A 167 9.41 15.02 5.19
C THR A 167 10.75 14.91 4.45
N THR A 168 10.72 14.52 3.17
CA THR A 168 11.91 14.47 2.31
C THR A 168 12.37 15.84 1.82
N ALA A 169 11.51 16.86 1.89
CA ALA A 169 11.76 18.19 1.33
C ALA A 169 13.02 18.86 1.90
N ARG A 170 13.31 18.64 3.19
CA ARG A 170 14.53 19.16 3.84
C ARG A 170 15.82 18.72 3.13
N TYR A 171 15.86 17.49 2.63
CA TYR A 171 17.05 16.96 1.95
C TYR A 171 17.25 17.55 0.56
N PHE A 172 16.23 18.18 -0.03
CA PHE A 172 16.40 18.93 -1.26
C PHE A 172 16.96 20.34 -1.03
N ARG A 173 16.76 20.89 0.18
CA ARG A 173 17.23 22.24 0.56
C ARG A 173 18.59 22.25 1.24
N GLU A 174 18.87 21.26 2.08
CA GLU A 174 20.10 21.20 2.85
C GLU A 174 21.30 20.93 1.92
N ALA A 175 22.35 21.74 2.06
CA ALA A 175 23.64 21.42 1.44
C ALA A 175 24.07 20.03 1.94
N PRO A 176 24.59 19.14 1.08
CA PRO A 176 25.07 17.83 1.51
C PRO A 176 26.08 18.06 2.63
N ALA A 177 26.03 17.22 3.66
CA ALA A 177 27.16 17.14 4.58
C ALA A 177 28.44 16.96 3.74
N PRO A 178 29.53 17.71 4.02
CA PRO A 178 30.77 17.58 3.27
C PRO A 178 31.16 16.10 3.22
N ALA A 179 31.31 15.55 2.01
CA ALA A 179 31.53 14.12 1.70
C ALA A 179 31.63 13.25 2.95
N GLY A 180 30.47 12.92 3.53
CA GLY A 180 30.42 12.29 4.83
C GLY A 180 31.03 10.90 4.78
N SER A 181 31.60 10.46 5.91
CA SER A 181 31.96 9.05 6.09
C SER A 181 30.79 8.15 5.69
N THR A 182 31.07 6.94 5.18
CA THR A 182 30.02 5.97 4.76
C THR A 182 28.92 5.78 5.81
N SER A 183 29.30 5.86 7.08
CA SER A 183 28.39 5.76 8.21
C SER A 183 27.44 6.96 8.35
N GLY A 184 27.85 8.17 7.97
CA GLY A 184 27.03 9.38 8.06
C GLY A 184 25.87 9.39 7.07
N ASP A 185 26.15 9.04 5.80
CA ASP A 185 25.12 8.97 4.75
C ASP A 185 24.14 7.81 4.97
N ALA A 186 24.64 6.68 5.46
CA ALA A 186 23.81 5.55 5.84
C ALA A 186 22.85 5.93 6.99
N LEU A 187 23.34 6.66 7.99
CA LEU A 187 22.51 7.13 9.11
C LEU A 187 21.48 8.18 8.64
N ALA A 188 21.87 9.10 7.75
CA ALA A 188 20.94 10.08 7.17
C ALA A 188 19.85 9.41 6.33
N GLY A 189 20.22 8.42 5.51
CA GLY A 189 19.30 7.58 4.73
C GLY A 189 18.33 6.82 5.62
N LEU A 190 18.83 6.18 6.68
CA LEU A 190 18.01 5.46 7.65
C LEU A 190 17.03 6.39 8.37
N ARG A 191 17.48 7.57 8.81
CA ARG A 191 16.60 8.59 9.43
C ARG A 191 15.52 9.08 8.47
N CYS A 192 15.88 9.32 7.20
CA CYS A 192 14.92 9.71 6.16
C CYS A 192 13.84 8.63 5.98
N LEU A 193 14.27 7.38 5.82
CA LEU A 193 13.39 6.24 5.63
C LEU A 193 12.46 6.00 6.81
N ILE A 194 13.00 5.89 8.04
CA ILE A 194 12.21 5.61 9.25
C ILE A 194 11.20 6.72 9.51
N PHE A 195 11.59 7.99 9.35
CA PHE A 195 10.68 9.09 9.62
C PHE A 195 9.54 9.16 8.61
N ALA A 196 9.84 9.05 7.31
CA ALA A 196 8.82 9.05 6.26
C ALA A 196 7.88 7.84 6.40
N ALA A 197 8.44 6.63 6.57
CA ALA A 197 7.65 5.42 6.75
C ALA A 197 6.83 5.45 8.06
N GLY A 198 7.35 6.06 9.12
CA GLY A 198 6.64 6.26 10.38
C GLY A 198 5.41 7.15 10.23
N VAL A 199 5.54 8.27 9.52
CA VAL A 199 4.38 9.15 9.22
C VAL A 199 3.33 8.42 8.37
N ALA A 200 3.77 7.66 7.35
CA ALA A 200 2.85 6.82 6.57
C ALA A 200 2.17 5.73 7.43
N ALA A 201 2.91 5.06 8.31
CA ALA A 201 2.35 4.04 9.21
C ALA A 201 1.32 4.63 10.18
N LEU A 202 1.55 5.84 10.71
CA LEU A 202 0.55 6.56 11.51
C LEU A 202 -0.74 6.79 10.71
N GLY A 203 -0.62 7.19 9.44
CA GLY A 203 -1.76 7.30 8.53
C GLY A 203 -2.51 5.98 8.36
N GLY A 204 -1.78 4.89 8.17
CA GLY A 204 -2.34 3.53 8.12
C GLY A 204 -3.11 3.15 9.39
N LEU A 205 -2.61 3.52 10.57
CA LEU A 205 -3.30 3.29 11.85
C LEU A 205 -4.58 4.10 11.96
N PHE A 206 -4.61 5.36 11.49
CA PHE A 206 -5.85 6.14 11.42
C PHE A 206 -6.87 5.51 10.48
N VAL A 207 -6.43 5.02 9.31
CA VAL A 207 -7.31 4.31 8.36
C VAL A 207 -7.89 3.05 8.98
N ILE A 208 -7.08 2.22 9.64
CA ILE A 208 -7.55 1.03 10.35
C ILE A 208 -8.54 1.40 11.44
N GLY A 209 -8.21 2.39 12.26
CA GLY A 209 -9.08 2.84 13.36
C GLY A 209 -10.44 3.33 12.85
N LEU A 210 -10.46 4.10 11.76
CA LEU A 210 -11.70 4.58 11.14
C LEU A 210 -12.50 3.46 10.44
N LEU A 211 -11.86 2.37 10.01
CA LEU A 211 -12.54 1.25 9.36
C LEU A 211 -12.78 0.07 10.32
N ALA A 212 -12.49 0.21 11.62
CA ALA A 212 -12.55 -0.86 12.60
C ALA A 212 -13.99 -1.27 12.97
N GLN A 213 -14.71 -1.87 12.02
CA GLN A 213 -16.06 -2.42 12.18
C GLN A 213 -16.14 -3.81 11.55
N THR A 214 -17.03 -4.66 12.06
CA THR A 214 -17.24 -6.03 11.59
C THR A 214 -17.49 -6.13 10.09
N THR A 215 -18.22 -5.19 9.49
CA THR A 215 -18.54 -5.17 8.04
C THR A 215 -17.30 -4.99 7.15
N PHE A 216 -16.35 -4.14 7.55
CA PHE A 216 -15.10 -3.93 6.83
C PHE A 216 -14.09 -5.05 7.10
N MET A 217 -14.01 -5.54 8.35
CA MET A 217 -13.14 -6.68 8.72
C MET A 217 -13.55 -7.97 8.00
N LEU A 218 -14.85 -8.16 7.80
CA LEU A 218 -15.36 -9.27 6.99
C LEU A 218 -15.30 -8.99 5.49
N GLU A 219 -14.86 -7.80 5.05
CA GLU A 219 -14.80 -7.39 3.63
C GLU A 219 -16.18 -7.52 2.94
N VAL A 220 -17.26 -7.29 3.70
CA VAL A 220 -18.59 -7.06 3.14
C VAL A 220 -18.63 -5.68 2.50
N GLN A 221 -17.89 -4.74 3.09
CA GLN A 221 -17.62 -3.42 2.55
C GLN A 221 -16.12 -3.27 2.34
N GLU A 222 -15.72 -2.73 1.18
CA GLU A 222 -14.32 -2.54 0.81
C GLU A 222 -13.91 -1.06 0.88
N PHE A 223 -12.62 -0.82 1.10
CA PHE A 223 -12.02 0.50 0.92
C PHE A 223 -11.87 0.79 -0.58
N PHE A 224 -12.70 1.68 -1.12
CA PHE A 224 -12.70 2.04 -2.55
C PHE A 224 -11.52 2.94 -2.96
N GLY A 225 -10.69 3.37 -2.01
CA GLY A 225 -9.65 4.36 -2.21
C GLY A 225 -8.32 3.84 -2.76
N VAL A 226 -8.14 2.53 -2.94
CA VAL A 226 -6.85 1.91 -3.31
C VAL A 226 -6.25 2.54 -4.57
N LYS A 227 -7.06 2.71 -5.62
CA LYS A 227 -6.61 3.30 -6.89
C LYS A 227 -6.25 4.78 -6.75
N THR A 228 -7.05 5.51 -5.97
CA THR A 228 -6.79 6.93 -5.67
C THR A 228 -5.50 7.09 -4.88
N LEU A 229 -5.29 6.24 -3.87
CA LEU A 229 -4.09 6.22 -3.04
C LEU A 229 -2.84 5.85 -3.84
N LEU A 230 -2.97 5.03 -4.88
CA LEU A 230 -1.85 4.70 -5.77
C LEU A 230 -1.40 5.85 -6.67
N VAL A 231 -2.31 6.74 -7.08
CA VAL A 231 -2.04 7.76 -8.10
C VAL A 231 -1.87 9.16 -7.52
N VAL A 232 -2.73 9.55 -6.58
CA VAL A 232 -2.81 10.93 -6.09
C VAL A 232 -1.55 11.34 -5.31
N PRO A 233 -1.03 10.56 -4.33
CA PRO A 233 0.14 11.00 -3.58
C PRO A 233 1.42 11.15 -4.41
N PRO A 234 1.81 10.21 -5.32
CA PRO A 234 2.95 10.43 -6.21
C PRO A 234 2.82 11.70 -7.06
N LEU A 235 1.62 11.95 -7.60
CA LEU A 235 1.36 13.14 -8.42
C LEU A 235 1.37 14.42 -7.58
N ALA A 236 0.72 14.42 -6.42
CA ALA A 236 0.71 15.55 -5.50
C ALA A 236 2.13 15.89 -5.04
N LEU A 237 2.94 14.88 -4.68
CA LEU A 237 4.33 15.08 -4.31
C LEU A 237 5.17 15.61 -5.46
N LEU A 238 4.97 15.15 -6.70
CA LEU A 238 5.64 15.69 -7.88
C LEU A 238 5.31 17.18 -8.11
N LEU A 239 4.04 17.55 -7.95
CA LEU A 239 3.58 18.94 -8.06
C LEU A 239 4.20 19.79 -6.94
N LEU A 240 4.14 19.32 -5.69
CA LEU A 240 4.74 20.03 -4.56
C LEU A 240 6.26 20.15 -4.70
N TYR A 241 6.94 19.12 -5.19
CA TYR A 241 8.36 19.17 -5.49
C TYR A 241 8.71 20.24 -6.54
N SER A 242 7.85 20.43 -7.54
CA SER A 242 8.11 21.34 -8.66
C SER A 242 7.78 22.79 -8.34
N PHE A 243 6.69 23.02 -7.59
CA PHE A 243 6.10 24.35 -7.39
C PHE A 243 6.22 24.88 -5.97
N SER A 244 6.69 24.08 -5.00
CA SER A 244 6.76 24.53 -3.60
C SER A 244 8.18 24.91 -3.16
N PRO A 245 8.35 26.10 -2.55
CA PRO A 245 9.62 26.53 -1.98
C PRO A 245 10.09 25.59 -0.85
N LEU A 246 9.18 24.77 -0.30
CA LEU A 246 9.52 23.74 0.70
C LEU A 246 10.57 22.75 0.16
N PHE A 247 10.54 22.44 -1.14
CA PHE A 247 11.50 21.56 -1.82
C PHE A 247 12.70 22.32 -2.42
N GLY A 248 12.80 23.63 -2.21
CA GLY A 248 13.85 24.48 -2.77
C GLY A 248 13.64 24.87 -4.24
N ASN A 249 12.50 24.51 -4.82
CA ASN A 249 12.07 24.93 -6.16
C ASN A 249 10.91 25.93 -6.04
N ALA A 250 10.92 27.00 -6.82
CA ALA A 250 9.83 27.98 -6.82
C ALA A 250 9.55 28.42 -8.26
N VAL A 251 9.21 27.45 -9.12
CA VAL A 251 8.82 27.75 -10.50
C VAL A 251 7.44 28.40 -10.46
N ASP A 252 7.26 29.54 -11.12
CA ASP A 252 5.94 30.15 -11.26
C ASP A 252 5.06 29.25 -12.16
N VAL A 253 3.85 28.95 -11.71
CA VAL A 253 2.88 28.13 -12.44
C VAL A 253 2.55 28.75 -13.79
N ARG A 254 2.50 30.09 -13.88
CA ARG A 254 2.21 30.81 -15.12
C ARG A 254 3.34 30.68 -16.13
N GLU A 255 4.59 30.80 -15.67
CA GLU A 255 5.77 30.63 -16.50
C GLU A 255 5.95 29.18 -16.94
N ALA A 256 5.68 28.22 -16.04
CA ALA A 256 5.73 26.80 -16.36
C ALA A 256 4.70 26.40 -17.44
N GLY A 257 3.50 26.97 -17.39
CA GLY A 257 2.45 26.74 -18.39
C GLY A 257 2.75 27.38 -19.75
N ALA A 258 3.55 28.46 -19.79
CA ALA A 258 3.96 29.12 -21.02
C ALA A 258 5.27 28.54 -21.61
N ALA A 259 5.99 27.70 -20.85
CA ALA A 259 7.25 27.13 -21.28
C ALA A 259 7.06 26.09 -22.41
N PRO A 260 7.94 26.07 -23.43
CA PRO A 260 7.87 25.07 -24.48
C PRO A 260 8.13 23.67 -23.93
N VAL A 261 7.19 22.75 -24.16
CA VAL A 261 7.30 21.34 -23.74
C VAL A 261 8.35 20.65 -24.61
N ARG A 262 9.40 20.14 -23.97
CA ARG A 262 10.46 19.38 -24.66
C ARG A 262 9.97 17.97 -24.97
N VAL A 263 10.40 17.40 -26.10
CA VAL A 263 10.01 16.05 -26.53
C VAL A 263 10.27 14.99 -25.46
N TRP A 264 11.41 15.07 -24.75
CA TRP A 264 11.71 14.11 -23.68
C TRP A 264 10.73 14.21 -22.48
N GLN A 265 10.17 15.39 -22.19
CA GLN A 265 9.17 15.57 -21.14
C GLN A 265 7.86 14.89 -21.54
N LEU A 266 7.49 14.99 -22.82
CA LEU A 266 6.30 14.33 -23.36
C LEU A 266 6.46 12.80 -23.34
N VAL A 267 7.65 12.30 -23.72
CA VAL A 267 7.98 10.87 -23.59
C VAL A 267 7.96 10.42 -22.13
N ALA A 268 8.52 11.19 -21.21
CA ALA A 268 8.51 10.87 -19.79
C ALA A 268 7.08 10.81 -19.22
N VAL A 269 6.23 11.79 -19.55
CA VAL A 269 4.81 11.80 -19.16
C VAL A 269 4.08 10.59 -19.74
N PHE A 270 4.32 10.25 -21.01
CA PHE A 270 3.74 9.07 -21.64
C PHE A 270 4.14 7.77 -20.93
N VAL A 271 5.44 7.60 -20.62
CA VAL A 271 5.95 6.42 -19.90
C VAL A 271 5.37 6.35 -18.48
N LEU A 272 5.28 7.47 -17.77
CA LEU A 272 4.66 7.52 -16.44
C LEU A 272 3.16 7.19 -16.50
N ALA A 273 2.43 7.73 -17.49
CA ALA A 273 1.01 7.44 -17.69
C ALA A 273 0.79 5.97 -18.04
N ALA A 274 1.59 5.40 -18.94
CA ALA A 274 1.55 3.98 -19.28
C ALA A 274 1.87 3.11 -18.05
N GLY A 275 2.89 3.47 -17.27
CA GLY A 275 3.23 2.80 -16.01
C GLY A 275 2.10 2.86 -14.99
N ALA A 276 1.47 4.03 -14.81
CA ALA A 276 0.33 4.21 -13.93
C ALA A 276 -0.88 3.37 -14.38
N VAL A 277 -1.19 3.35 -15.67
CA VAL A 277 -2.25 2.50 -16.25
C VAL A 277 -1.95 1.02 -16.02
N LEU A 278 -0.73 0.57 -16.29
CA LEU A 278 -0.33 -0.83 -16.02
C LEU A 278 -0.43 -1.16 -14.53
N LEU A 279 -0.03 -0.26 -13.65
CA LEU A 279 -0.17 -0.44 -12.21
C LEU A 279 -1.63 -0.49 -11.76
N LEU A 280 -2.51 0.29 -12.38
CA LEU A 280 -3.96 0.26 -12.13
C LEU A 280 -4.62 -1.02 -12.67
N MET A 281 -4.21 -1.49 -13.85
CA MET A 281 -4.69 -2.77 -14.43
C MET A 281 -4.19 -3.98 -13.63
N ARG A 282 -3.02 -3.87 -13.00
CA ARG A 282 -2.49 -4.87 -12.05
C ARG A 282 -3.07 -4.72 -10.63
N SER A 283 -3.68 -3.59 -10.30
CA SER A 283 -4.22 -3.29 -8.98
C SER A 283 -5.72 -3.58 -8.94
N GLY A 284 -6.07 -4.79 -8.51
CA GLY A 284 -7.44 -5.24 -8.34
C GLY A 284 -7.52 -6.69 -7.88
N ASN A 285 -8.71 -7.13 -7.45
CA ASN A 285 -8.98 -8.51 -7.04
C ASN A 285 -8.90 -9.52 -8.21
N GLN A 286 -8.86 -9.03 -9.46
CA GLN A 286 -8.62 -9.82 -10.67
C GLN A 286 -7.68 -9.00 -11.59
N PRO A 287 -6.36 -9.25 -11.58
CA PRO A 287 -5.45 -8.56 -12.49
C PRO A 287 -5.69 -9.02 -13.93
N ASP A 288 -6.00 -8.10 -14.83
CA ASP A 288 -6.19 -8.38 -16.26
C ASP A 288 -4.86 -8.76 -16.97
N VAL A 289 -3.74 -8.49 -16.31
CA VAL A 289 -2.38 -8.77 -16.80
C VAL A 289 -1.71 -9.78 -15.88
N GLY A 290 -1.28 -10.92 -16.45
CA GLY A 290 -0.62 -12.00 -15.73
C GLY A 290 0.58 -11.54 -14.88
N VAL A 291 0.75 -12.19 -13.73
CA VAL A 291 1.96 -12.04 -12.91
C VAL A 291 3.07 -12.85 -13.58
N SER A 292 4.27 -12.29 -13.76
CA SER A 292 5.40 -13.04 -14.32
C SER A 292 5.77 -14.22 -13.40
N ASP A 293 6.06 -15.39 -13.97
CA ASP A 293 6.44 -16.60 -13.21
C ASP A 293 7.67 -16.39 -12.33
N PHE A 294 8.58 -15.49 -12.73
CA PHE A 294 9.73 -15.08 -11.91
C PHE A 294 9.28 -14.30 -10.66
N GLU A 295 8.31 -13.40 -10.81
CA GLU A 295 7.74 -12.66 -9.69
C GLU A 295 7.06 -13.65 -8.72
N THR A 296 6.34 -14.66 -9.23
CA THR A 296 5.69 -15.71 -8.42
C THR A 296 6.70 -16.57 -7.65
N HIS A 297 7.85 -16.91 -8.24
CA HIS A 297 8.92 -17.64 -7.55
C HIS A 297 9.59 -16.81 -6.45
N VAL A 298 9.94 -15.56 -6.74
CA VAL A 298 10.52 -14.65 -5.72
C VAL A 298 9.51 -14.39 -4.60
N ARG A 299 8.22 -14.27 -4.94
CA ARG A 299 7.11 -14.17 -3.98
C ARG A 299 7.03 -15.39 -3.05
N GLY A 300 7.16 -16.60 -3.61
CA GLY A 300 7.17 -17.85 -2.84
C GLY A 300 8.36 -17.92 -1.89
N PHE A 301 9.57 -17.67 -2.39
CA PHE A 301 10.80 -17.70 -1.60
C PHE A 301 10.78 -16.72 -0.42
N LEU A 302 10.35 -15.47 -0.66
CA LEU A 302 10.27 -14.45 0.39
C LEU A 302 9.20 -14.78 1.44
N THR A 303 8.11 -15.45 1.06
CA THR A 303 7.06 -15.84 2.01
C THR A 303 7.56 -16.93 2.94
N THR A 304 8.28 -17.93 2.41
CA THR A 304 8.89 -19.01 3.22
C THR A 304 10.00 -18.50 4.14
N LEU A 305 10.78 -17.50 3.70
CA LEU A 305 11.90 -16.96 4.47
C LEU A 305 11.46 -15.96 5.55
N LEU A 306 10.46 -15.11 5.28
CA LEU A 306 10.13 -13.94 6.09
C LEU A 306 8.79 -14.03 6.83
N GLY A 307 8.01 -15.11 6.63
CA GLY A 307 6.70 -15.35 7.26
C GLY A 307 5.56 -14.45 6.76
N ALA A 308 5.83 -13.17 6.47
CA ALA A 308 4.91 -12.26 5.80
C ALA A 308 5.61 -11.50 4.67
N ARG A 309 5.05 -11.61 3.47
CA ARG A 309 5.58 -11.06 2.23
C ARG A 309 5.67 -9.52 2.26
N PRO A 310 6.85 -8.92 2.06
CA PRO A 310 6.97 -7.48 1.79
C PRO A 310 6.34 -7.11 0.45
N ARG A 311 5.72 -5.93 0.36
CA ARG A 311 5.20 -5.47 -0.92
C ARG A 311 6.33 -5.02 -1.83
N PHE A 312 6.33 -5.52 -3.08
CA PHE A 312 7.43 -5.31 -4.03
C PHE A 312 7.67 -3.83 -4.35
N LYS A 313 6.64 -3.00 -4.33
CA LYS A 313 6.75 -1.58 -4.67
C LYS A 313 7.47 -0.79 -3.56
N GLU A 314 7.21 -1.14 -2.29
CA GLU A 314 7.84 -0.53 -1.12
C GLU A 314 9.34 -0.81 -1.06
N PHE A 315 9.74 -2.09 -1.03
CA PHE A 315 11.14 -2.44 -0.77
C PHE A 315 12.07 -2.25 -1.97
N LEU A 316 11.54 -2.34 -3.21
CA LEU A 316 12.37 -2.27 -4.42
C LEU A 316 12.51 -0.84 -4.96
N ILE A 317 11.47 -0.02 -4.80
CA ILE A 317 11.40 1.30 -5.44
C ILE A 317 11.35 2.40 -4.38
N GLY A 318 10.33 2.39 -3.50
CA GLY A 318 10.08 3.48 -2.57
C GLY A 318 11.15 3.66 -1.51
N PHE A 319 11.43 2.62 -0.73
CA PHE A 319 12.37 2.69 0.38
C PHE A 319 13.82 2.91 -0.07
N PRO A 320 14.33 2.27 -1.13
CA PRO A 320 15.65 2.59 -1.66
C PRO A 320 15.77 4.05 -2.13
N ALA A 321 14.73 4.58 -2.78
CA ALA A 321 14.69 5.98 -3.22
C ALA A 321 14.75 6.96 -2.03
N LEU A 322 13.99 6.69 -0.96
CA LEU A 322 14.05 7.46 0.28
C LEU A 322 15.41 7.36 0.97
N PHE A 323 16.06 6.20 0.91
CA PHE A 323 17.33 5.94 1.58
C PHE A 323 18.52 6.60 0.87
N ILE A 324 18.55 6.60 -0.47
CA ILE A 324 19.66 7.18 -1.24
C ILE A 324 19.62 8.71 -1.26
N LEU A 325 18.44 9.32 -1.15
CA LEU A 325 18.23 10.77 -1.31
C LEU A 325 19.24 11.65 -0.53
N PRO A 326 19.52 11.41 0.77
CA PRO A 326 20.45 12.24 1.53
C PRO A 326 21.90 12.17 1.00
N ALA A 327 22.30 11.04 0.42
CA ALA A 327 23.65 10.82 -0.10
C ALA A 327 23.92 11.48 -1.47
N LEU A 328 22.86 11.91 -2.17
CA LEU A 328 23.00 12.55 -3.48
C LEU A 328 23.53 13.97 -3.37
N LEU A 329 24.34 14.40 -4.34
CA LEU A 329 24.82 15.77 -4.46
C LEU A 329 23.72 16.68 -5.05
N PRO A 330 23.79 18.01 -4.90
CA PRO A 330 22.72 18.92 -5.31
C PRO A 330 22.44 18.85 -6.82
N ALA A 331 23.49 18.67 -7.63
CA ALA A 331 23.36 18.49 -9.08
C ALA A 331 22.54 17.22 -9.42
N ASP A 332 22.82 16.11 -8.73
CA ASP A 332 22.11 14.85 -8.95
C ASP A 332 20.68 14.91 -8.38
N ARG A 333 20.48 15.54 -7.21
CA ARG A 333 19.14 15.79 -6.64
C ARG A 333 18.26 16.59 -7.60
N ARG A 334 18.82 17.54 -8.37
CA ARG A 334 18.09 18.26 -9.42
C ARG A 334 17.79 17.40 -10.64
N ALA A 335 18.71 16.52 -11.03
CA ALA A 335 18.55 15.66 -12.20
C ALA A 335 17.54 14.52 -11.98
N VAL A 336 17.63 13.82 -10.83
CA VAL A 336 16.83 12.63 -10.53
C VAL A 336 15.78 12.83 -9.43
N GLY A 337 15.69 14.02 -8.83
CA GLY A 337 14.79 14.31 -7.71
C GLY A 337 13.32 14.03 -8.00
N TRP A 338 12.85 14.36 -9.20
CA TRP A 338 11.48 14.07 -9.63
C TRP A 338 11.17 12.56 -9.63
N ILE A 339 12.13 11.71 -10.02
CA ILE A 339 11.98 10.24 -9.98
C ILE A 339 11.91 9.77 -8.54
N ILE A 340 12.79 10.28 -7.67
CA ILE A 340 12.84 9.92 -6.25
C ILE A 340 11.52 10.27 -5.55
N VAL A 341 10.97 11.44 -5.84
CA VAL A 341 9.71 11.90 -5.24
C VAL A 341 8.53 11.03 -5.69
N ILE A 342 8.46 10.67 -6.97
CA ILE A 342 7.43 9.73 -7.47
C ILE A 342 7.60 8.35 -6.81
N ALA A 343 8.82 7.82 -6.79
CA ALA A 343 9.15 6.53 -6.17
C ALA A 343 8.77 6.50 -4.68
N ALA A 344 9.13 7.55 -3.94
CA ALA A 344 8.77 7.75 -2.54
C ALA A 344 7.25 7.79 -2.38
N GLY A 345 6.54 8.56 -3.21
CA GLY A 345 5.08 8.61 -3.20
C GLY A 345 4.44 7.25 -3.41
N VAL A 346 4.93 6.45 -4.35
CA VAL A 346 4.40 5.09 -4.61
C VAL A 346 4.64 4.19 -3.41
N GLY A 347 5.85 4.20 -2.84
CA GLY A 347 6.18 3.38 -1.67
C GLY A 347 5.38 3.76 -0.43
N LEU A 348 5.29 5.05 -0.10
CA LEU A 348 4.58 5.54 1.09
C LEU A 348 3.08 5.31 1.00
N SER A 349 2.52 5.40 -0.22
CA SER A 349 1.11 5.06 -0.47
C SER A 349 0.83 3.57 -0.28
N ASP A 350 1.76 2.71 -0.71
CA ASP A 350 1.66 1.26 -0.56
C ASP A 350 1.71 0.84 0.93
N VAL A 351 2.50 1.56 1.75
CA VAL A 351 2.51 1.35 3.21
C VAL A 351 1.12 1.56 3.79
N ILE A 352 0.45 2.68 3.45
CA ILE A 352 -0.91 2.96 3.93
C ILE A 352 -1.93 1.97 3.36
N ASP A 353 -1.77 1.58 2.10
CA ASP A 353 -2.61 0.55 1.48
C ASP A 353 -2.47 -0.81 2.19
N THR A 354 -1.31 -1.12 2.77
CA THR A 354 -1.11 -2.36 3.55
C THR A 354 -2.05 -2.40 4.74
N PHE A 355 -2.26 -1.25 5.39
CA PHE A 355 -3.17 -1.12 6.52
C PHE A 355 -4.63 -0.92 6.10
N SER A 356 -4.89 -0.49 4.87
CA SER A 356 -6.26 -0.32 4.34
C SER A 356 -7.01 -1.65 4.15
N HIS A 357 -6.28 -2.77 4.07
CA HIS A 357 -6.82 -4.12 3.98
C HIS A 357 -7.11 -4.71 5.38
N ILE A 358 -8.11 -4.16 6.07
CA ILE A 358 -8.42 -4.47 7.48
C ILE A 358 -8.86 -5.93 7.74
N HIS A 359 -9.16 -6.70 6.70
CA HIS A 359 -9.42 -8.14 6.83
C HIS A 359 -8.15 -8.93 7.18
N THR A 360 -6.96 -8.39 6.90
CA THR A 360 -5.70 -8.99 7.32
C THR A 360 -5.37 -8.59 8.76
N ALA A 361 -4.90 -9.54 9.57
CA ALA A 361 -4.54 -9.25 10.95
C ALA A 361 -3.47 -8.16 11.01
N LEU A 362 -3.66 -7.17 11.90
CA LEU A 362 -2.76 -6.02 12.03
C LEU A 362 -1.28 -6.43 12.20
N ILE A 363 -1.03 -7.48 12.98
CA ILE A 363 0.33 -8.01 13.21
C ILE A 363 1.01 -8.43 11.90
N ILE A 364 0.26 -8.96 10.94
CA ILE A 364 0.79 -9.35 9.63
C ILE A 364 1.16 -8.09 8.85
N GLY A 365 0.32 -7.06 8.85
CA GLY A 365 0.61 -5.77 8.21
C GLY A 365 1.89 -5.12 8.76
N VAL A 366 2.03 -5.11 10.09
CA VAL A 366 3.24 -4.61 10.78
C VAL A 366 4.49 -5.41 10.38
N LEU A 367 4.39 -6.75 10.33
CA LEU A 367 5.50 -7.60 9.92
C LEU A 367 5.90 -7.36 8.46
N ARG A 368 4.93 -7.14 7.55
CA ARG A 368 5.22 -6.78 6.15
C ARG A 368 5.98 -5.47 6.04
N LEU A 369 5.54 -4.44 6.77
CA LEU A 369 6.22 -3.15 6.82
C LEU A 369 7.64 -3.29 7.37
N PHE A 370 7.81 -4.03 8.47
CA PHE A 370 9.13 -4.27 9.06
C PHE A 370 10.07 -4.98 8.08
N ASN A 371 9.63 -6.07 7.46
CA ASN A 371 10.42 -6.80 6.48
C ASN A 371 10.73 -5.92 5.25
N GLY A 372 9.78 -5.08 4.82
CA GLY A 372 9.97 -4.09 3.77
C GLY A 372 11.06 -3.08 4.13
N LEU A 373 11.04 -2.52 5.33
CA LEU A 373 12.05 -1.56 5.82
C LEU A 373 13.45 -2.17 5.86
N VAL A 374 13.58 -3.42 6.34
CA VAL A 374 14.86 -4.14 6.37
C VAL A 374 15.40 -4.35 4.95
N ALA A 375 14.58 -4.90 4.04
CA ALA A 375 14.97 -5.13 2.66
C ALA A 375 15.30 -3.81 1.93
N GLY A 376 14.48 -2.78 2.12
CA GLY A 376 14.68 -1.45 1.55
C GLY A 376 15.96 -0.77 2.06
N THR A 377 16.33 -0.99 3.32
CA THR A 377 17.59 -0.51 3.90
C THR A 377 18.79 -1.21 3.25
N ILE A 378 18.75 -2.53 3.07
CA ILE A 378 19.82 -3.29 2.42
C ILE A 378 20.04 -2.82 0.98
N ILE A 379 18.95 -2.69 0.21
CA ILE A 379 19.01 -2.21 -1.17
C ILE A 379 19.46 -0.74 -1.23
N GLY A 380 18.99 0.09 -0.31
CA GLY A 380 19.40 1.49 -0.19
C GLY A 380 20.90 1.65 0.11
N LEU A 381 21.45 0.83 1.00
CA LEU A 381 22.89 0.78 1.30
C LEU A 381 23.69 0.36 0.06
N PHE A 382 23.22 -0.65 -0.66
CA PHE A 382 23.85 -1.07 -1.92
C PHE A 382 23.81 0.06 -2.96
N ALA A 383 22.69 0.77 -3.08
CA ALA A 383 22.55 1.89 -4.00
C ALA A 383 23.48 3.07 -3.64
N GLN A 384 23.63 3.40 -2.35
CA GLN A 384 24.59 4.40 -1.88
C GLN A 384 26.04 3.98 -2.17
N TRP A 385 26.38 2.71 -1.94
CA TRP A 385 27.70 2.16 -2.26
C TRP A 385 28.00 2.27 -3.76
N LEU A 386 27.04 1.89 -4.60
CA LEU A 386 27.15 1.93 -6.06
C LEU A 386 27.33 3.36 -6.57
N TYR A 387 26.52 4.30 -6.06
CA TYR A 387 26.59 5.72 -6.40
C TYR A 387 27.98 6.31 -6.12
N ARG A 388 28.57 5.97 -4.97
CA ARG A 388 29.93 6.40 -4.59
C ARG A 388 30.99 5.79 -5.50
N ARG A 389 30.85 4.51 -5.86
CA ARG A 389 31.80 3.79 -6.71
C ARG A 389 31.91 4.38 -8.12
N PHE A 390 30.79 4.88 -8.66
CA PHE A 390 30.73 5.46 -10.01
C PHE A 390 31.15 6.92 -10.09
N ARG A 391 30.93 7.73 -9.05
CA ARG A 391 31.36 9.15 -9.06
C ARG A 391 32.83 9.38 -8.68
N GLY A 392 33.49 8.43 -8.00
CA GLY A 392 34.85 8.61 -7.48
C GLY A 392 34.88 9.58 -6.27
N PRO A 393 36.01 9.67 -5.53
CA PRO A 393 36.15 10.63 -4.44
C PRO A 393 35.98 12.06 -4.98
N ALA A 394 35.24 12.90 -4.24
CA ALA A 394 35.04 14.29 -4.60
C ALA A 394 36.40 14.96 -4.87
N PRO A 395 36.55 15.75 -5.96
CA PRO A 395 37.78 16.50 -6.18
C PRO A 395 38.03 17.39 -4.97
N ALA A 396 39.14 17.16 -4.28
CA ALA A 396 39.62 18.00 -3.20
C ALA A 396 40.08 19.33 -3.79
N GLY A 397 39.16 20.28 -3.97
CA GLY A 397 39.53 21.59 -4.48
C GLY A 397 38.37 22.38 -5.05
N GLU A 398 37.49 22.87 -4.19
CA GLU A 398 36.74 24.12 -4.42
C GLU A 398 36.16 24.58 -3.07
N ALA A 399 37.07 24.77 -2.11
CA ALA A 399 36.84 25.65 -0.98
C ALA A 399 37.74 26.88 -1.21
N ARG A 400 37.18 27.88 -1.89
CA ARG A 400 37.62 29.28 -1.81
C ARG A 400 36.40 30.18 -1.83
#